data_AF-A0A2R3MZA2-F1
#
_entry.id   AF-A0A2R3MZA2-F1
#
_cell.length_a   1.000
_cell.length_b   1.000
_cell.length_c   1.000
_cell.angle_alpha   90.00
_cell.angle_beta   90.00
_cell.angle_gamma   90.00
#
_symmetry.space_group_name_H-M   'P 1'
#
loop_
_entity.id
_entity.type
_entity.pdbx_description
1 polymer ?
#
loop_
_entity_poly.entity_id
_entity_poly.type
_entity_poly.pdbx_seq_one_letter_code
_entity_poly.pdbx_strand_id
1 'polypeptide(L)'
;MKNLKLKELILLSAFCLSALLFSGCGPENTAKWNAGCHVFLTQLPPEYEQLSPEIKNAVTISITLRHTTSDKKFRAKLTDANHYSADLALLPGSYEIASLYMSDKNLAMFDVTTDLKTIDIRKDEKMELPLTLTDPEGFAASVLRNQASAEILALEPYSRKVQYNGQILDLTAIPQIMQFSVLENKMLKPAETYDIASSSHAGVAMVVQNQSGSLAALKDAQFIGVRFHSNQVILPRGIRLGMSLAEIAHKETGILGTPAYCQGSPLIGTGHDKTTLVYLDSVSGDRISLTVGAEDNFIGSILYEFERYE
;
A
#
# COMPACT_ATOMS: atom_id res chain seq x y z
N MET A 1 -30.06 7.70 48.56
CA MET A 1 -29.90 8.10 47.14
C MET A 1 -28.57 7.66 46.48
N LYS A 2 -27.48 7.35 47.21
CA LYS A 2 -26.22 6.86 46.59
C LYS A 2 -26.28 5.40 46.08
N ASN A 3 -27.09 4.53 46.68
CA ASN A 3 -27.20 3.11 46.28
C ASN A 3 -28.05 2.83 45.03
N LEU A 4 -28.92 3.77 44.60
CA LEU A 4 -29.72 3.58 43.38
C LEU A 4 -28.85 3.75 42.11
N LYS A 5 -27.96 4.76 42.11
CA LYS A 5 -27.09 5.06 40.97
C LYS A 5 -26.05 3.98 40.69
N LEU A 6 -25.59 3.25 41.72
CA LEU A 6 -24.63 2.16 41.55
C LEU A 6 -25.27 0.92 40.90
N LYS A 7 -26.53 0.62 41.23
CA LYS A 7 -27.28 -0.49 40.60
C LYS A 7 -27.59 -0.21 39.13
N GLU A 8 -27.94 1.03 38.80
CA GLU A 8 -28.15 1.45 37.40
C GLU A 8 -26.85 1.42 36.60
N LEU A 9 -25.73 1.84 37.18
CA LEU A 9 -24.42 1.79 36.52
C LEU A 9 -23.95 0.35 36.27
N ILE A 10 -24.19 -0.56 37.23
CA ILE A 10 -23.89 -1.99 37.09
C ILE A 10 -24.79 -2.62 36.02
N LEU A 11 -26.09 -2.29 35.98
CA LEU A 11 -27.00 -2.77 34.93
C LEU A 11 -26.61 -2.24 33.54
N LEU A 12 -26.21 -0.97 33.42
CA LEU A 12 -25.77 -0.38 32.16
C LEU A 12 -24.47 -1.02 31.67
N SER A 13 -23.53 -1.30 32.59
CA SER A 13 -22.28 -1.99 32.26
C SER A 13 -22.52 -3.45 31.86
N ALA A 14 -23.46 -4.16 32.51
CA ALA A 14 -23.86 -5.51 32.14
C ALA A 14 -24.60 -5.57 30.80
N PHE A 15 -25.40 -4.53 30.47
CA PHE A 15 -26.10 -4.40 29.19
C PHE A 15 -25.14 -4.07 28.03
N CYS A 16 -24.13 -3.22 28.27
CA CYS A 16 -23.05 -2.98 27.31
C CYS A 16 -22.13 -4.19 27.13
N LEU A 17 -21.86 -4.97 28.19
CA LEU A 17 -21.07 -6.20 28.09
C LEU A 17 -21.82 -7.31 27.34
N SER A 18 -23.15 -7.38 27.46
CA SER A 18 -23.97 -8.33 26.71
C SER A 18 -24.20 -7.91 25.25
N ALA A 19 -24.18 -6.61 24.94
CA ALA A 19 -24.15 -6.12 23.56
C ALA A 19 -22.83 -6.48 22.83
N LEU A 20 -21.72 -6.58 23.55
CA LEU A 20 -20.43 -7.05 23.03
C LEU A 20 -20.36 -8.56 22.81
N LEU A 21 -21.25 -9.34 23.45
CA LEU A 21 -21.33 -10.81 23.27
C LEU A 21 -22.16 -11.22 22.05
N PHE A 22 -22.85 -10.29 21.37
CA PHE A 22 -23.62 -10.58 20.15
C PHE A 22 -22.96 -10.08 18.85
N SER A 23 -21.80 -9.44 18.92
CA SER A 23 -20.99 -9.11 17.75
C SER A 23 -19.92 -10.17 17.50
N GLY A 24 -20.33 -11.31 16.96
CA GLY A 24 -19.44 -12.37 16.49
C GLY A 24 -20.05 -13.75 16.64
N CYS A 25 -20.62 -14.30 15.55
CA CYS A 25 -20.83 -15.75 15.49
C CYS A 25 -19.45 -16.42 15.49
N GLY A 26 -19.04 -16.94 16.64
CA GLY A 26 -17.88 -17.83 16.71
C GLY A 26 -18.10 -19.10 15.87
N PRO A 27 -17.01 -19.79 15.50
CA PRO A 27 -17.03 -21.01 14.67
C PRO A 27 -17.91 -22.14 15.25
N GLU A 28 -18.21 -22.11 16.56
CA GLU A 28 -19.05 -23.10 17.23
C GLU A 28 -20.51 -23.13 16.73
N ASN A 29 -21.05 -22.01 16.23
CA ASN A 29 -22.44 -21.94 15.77
C ASN A 29 -22.65 -22.40 14.31
N THR A 30 -21.59 -22.42 13.49
CA THR A 30 -21.62 -22.86 12.08
C THR A 30 -21.20 -24.32 11.90
N ALA A 31 -20.36 -24.85 12.79
CA ALA A 31 -19.82 -26.22 12.71
C ALA A 31 -20.90 -27.32 12.58
N LYS A 32 -22.07 -27.15 13.22
CA LYS A 32 -23.16 -28.14 13.19
C LYS A 32 -23.81 -28.35 11.82
N TRP A 33 -23.60 -27.42 10.89
CA TRP A 33 -24.16 -27.49 9.55
C TRP A 33 -23.21 -28.13 8.54
N ASN A 34 -21.92 -28.21 8.88
CA ASN A 34 -20.86 -28.68 8.00
C ASN A 34 -20.95 -28.08 6.59
N ALA A 35 -21.37 -26.81 6.54
CA ALA A 35 -21.52 -26.03 5.32
C ALA A 35 -20.33 -25.06 5.24
N GLY A 36 -19.71 -24.94 4.06
CA GLY A 36 -18.55 -24.08 3.94
C GLY A 36 -18.21 -23.65 2.52
N CYS A 37 -17.31 -22.69 2.43
CA CYS A 37 -16.75 -22.20 1.18
C CYS A 37 -15.24 -22.21 1.28
N HIS A 38 -14.58 -22.89 0.34
CA HIS A 38 -13.15 -22.80 0.14
C HIS A 38 -12.88 -21.65 -0.84
N VAL A 39 -12.22 -20.59 -0.37
CA VAL A 39 -11.84 -19.45 -1.21
C VAL A 39 -10.36 -19.53 -1.51
N PHE A 40 -10.00 -19.43 -2.79
CA PHE A 40 -8.61 -19.54 -3.21
C PHE A 40 -8.33 -18.67 -4.44
N LEU A 41 -7.09 -18.17 -4.52
CA LEU A 41 -6.59 -17.55 -5.74
C LEU A 41 -6.14 -18.65 -6.71
N THR A 42 -6.69 -18.63 -7.91
CA THR A 42 -6.21 -19.49 -9.01
C THR A 42 -4.77 -19.11 -9.37
N GLN A 43 -4.03 -20.07 -9.89
CA GLN A 43 -2.60 -19.99 -10.23
C GLN A 43 -2.06 -18.58 -10.52
N LEU A 44 -1.09 -18.15 -9.71
CA LEU A 44 -0.29 -16.96 -9.95
C LEU A 44 0.69 -17.18 -11.12
N PRO A 45 0.90 -16.19 -12.00
CA PRO A 45 1.94 -16.27 -13.01
C PRO A 45 3.34 -16.46 -12.38
N PRO A 46 4.26 -17.20 -13.02
CA PRO A 46 5.60 -17.46 -12.47
C PRO A 46 6.39 -16.19 -12.08
N GLU A 47 6.11 -15.07 -12.75
CA GLU A 47 6.70 -13.76 -12.48
C GLU A 47 6.41 -13.26 -11.05
N TYR A 48 5.36 -13.75 -10.39
CA TYR A 48 5.10 -13.47 -8.98
C TYR A 48 6.29 -13.81 -8.10
N GLU A 49 7.06 -14.85 -8.44
CA GLU A 49 8.23 -15.23 -7.67
C GLU A 49 9.34 -14.17 -7.66
N GLN A 50 9.33 -13.25 -8.61
CA GLN A 50 10.31 -12.17 -8.74
C GLN A 50 10.00 -10.96 -7.83
N LEU A 51 8.81 -10.91 -7.21
CA LEU A 51 8.49 -9.89 -6.22
C LEU A 51 9.31 -10.09 -4.94
N SER A 52 9.64 -8.99 -4.26
CA SER A 52 10.34 -9.09 -2.97
C SER A 52 9.45 -9.72 -1.90
N PRO A 53 10.04 -10.43 -0.92
CA PRO A 53 9.30 -10.99 0.20
C PRO A 53 8.44 -9.95 0.94
N GLU A 54 8.94 -8.72 1.08
CA GLU A 54 8.24 -7.61 1.72
C GLU A 54 6.93 -7.27 0.99
N ILE A 55 6.96 -7.20 -0.34
CA ILE A 55 5.75 -6.95 -1.15
C ILE A 55 4.79 -8.13 -1.04
N LYS A 56 5.28 -9.37 -1.17
CA LYS A 56 4.45 -10.59 -1.05
C LYS A 56 3.74 -10.65 0.30
N ASN A 57 4.44 -10.28 1.38
CA ASN A 57 3.90 -10.28 2.74
C ASN A 57 2.91 -9.13 3.03
N ALA A 58 3.04 -8.00 2.33
CA ALA A 58 2.14 -6.85 2.47
C ALA A 58 0.78 -7.06 1.77
N VAL A 59 0.76 -7.87 0.71
CA VAL A 59 -0.45 -8.14 -0.07
C VAL A 59 -1.42 -9.05 0.70
N THR A 60 -2.63 -8.55 0.91
CA THR A 60 -3.75 -9.29 1.49
C THR A 60 -4.97 -9.14 0.61
N ILE A 61 -5.57 -10.26 0.22
CA ILE A 61 -6.89 -10.29 -0.42
C ILE A 61 -7.93 -10.57 0.67
N SER A 62 -8.90 -9.67 0.79
CA SER A 62 -10.04 -9.78 1.70
C SER A 62 -11.32 -9.93 0.91
N ILE A 63 -12.07 -10.98 1.21
CA ILE A 63 -13.40 -11.21 0.65
C ILE A 63 -14.44 -11.26 1.77
N THR A 64 -15.58 -10.64 1.53
CA THR A 64 -16.72 -10.68 2.44
C THR A 64 -17.92 -11.29 1.72
N LEU A 65 -18.42 -12.40 2.26
CA LEU A 65 -19.66 -13.04 1.84
C LEU A 65 -20.79 -12.57 2.75
N ARG A 66 -21.91 -12.13 2.18
CA ARG A 66 -23.11 -11.75 2.94
C ARG A 66 -24.24 -12.73 2.66
N HIS A 67 -24.79 -13.31 3.72
CA HIS A 67 -25.94 -14.19 3.64
C HIS A 67 -27.19 -13.38 3.27
N THR A 68 -27.84 -13.72 2.16
CA THR A 68 -28.93 -12.91 1.56
C THR A 68 -30.14 -12.71 2.48
N THR A 69 -30.55 -13.73 3.24
CA THR A 69 -31.74 -13.64 4.11
C THR A 69 -31.48 -13.16 5.53
N SER A 70 -30.26 -13.33 6.06
CA SER A 70 -29.94 -13.01 7.46
C SER A 70 -28.99 -11.83 7.60
N ASP A 71 -28.50 -11.29 6.48
CA ASP A 71 -27.49 -10.22 6.37
C ASP A 71 -26.18 -10.49 7.14
N LYS A 72 -25.97 -11.72 7.63
CA LYS A 72 -24.72 -12.12 8.31
C LYS A 72 -23.55 -12.08 7.34
N LYS A 73 -22.43 -11.51 7.80
CA LYS A 73 -21.20 -11.37 7.02
C LYS A 73 -20.13 -12.36 7.50
N PHE A 74 -19.46 -12.97 6.55
CA PHE A 74 -18.35 -13.91 6.74
C PHE A 74 -17.17 -13.42 5.93
N ARG A 75 -15.97 -13.41 6.52
CA ARG A 75 -14.79 -12.81 5.90
C ARG A 75 -13.65 -13.81 5.85
N ALA A 76 -13.05 -13.97 4.66
CA ALA A 76 -11.78 -14.65 4.49
C ALA A 76 -10.66 -13.63 4.22
N LYS A 77 -9.46 -13.97 4.67
CA LYS A 77 -8.22 -13.28 4.35
C LYS A 77 -7.27 -14.27 3.69
N LEU A 78 -6.76 -13.92 2.52
CA LEU A 78 -5.86 -14.71 1.71
C LEU A 78 -4.54 -13.94 1.61
N THR A 79 -3.43 -14.59 1.96
CA THR A 79 -2.09 -14.01 2.04
C THR A 79 -1.06 -14.98 1.47
N ASP A 80 0.14 -14.51 1.18
CA ASP A 80 1.24 -15.38 0.72
C ASP A 80 1.50 -16.56 1.68
N ALA A 81 1.43 -16.29 3.00
CA ALA A 81 1.65 -17.29 4.05
C ALA A 81 0.60 -18.42 4.09
N ASN A 82 -0.62 -18.19 3.59
CA ASN A 82 -1.63 -19.24 3.44
C ASN A 82 -1.81 -19.68 1.98
N HIS A 83 -0.83 -19.40 1.12
CA HIS A 83 -0.85 -19.69 -0.31
C HIS A 83 -2.10 -19.13 -1.01
N TYR A 84 -2.56 -17.98 -0.53
CA TYR A 84 -3.81 -17.34 -0.94
C TYR A 84 -5.00 -18.31 -0.93
N SER A 85 -5.19 -19.01 0.19
CA SER A 85 -6.25 -20.02 0.35
C SER A 85 -6.81 -20.00 1.77
N ALA A 86 -8.14 -20.08 1.89
CA ALA A 86 -8.83 -20.10 3.19
C ALA A 86 -10.19 -20.81 3.13
N ASP A 87 -10.50 -21.55 4.19
CA ASP A 87 -11.83 -22.15 4.41
C ASP A 87 -12.71 -21.24 5.27
N LEU A 88 -13.96 -21.07 4.85
CA LEU A 88 -15.02 -20.40 5.61
C LEU A 88 -16.08 -21.41 6.04
N ALA A 89 -16.34 -21.48 7.35
CA ALA A 89 -17.53 -22.15 7.88
C ALA A 89 -18.75 -21.23 7.75
N LEU A 90 -19.79 -21.71 7.07
CA LEU A 90 -20.96 -20.94 6.67
C LEU A 90 -22.26 -21.57 7.20
N LEU A 91 -23.37 -20.86 6.99
CA LEU A 91 -24.72 -21.36 7.20
C LEU A 91 -25.26 -21.84 5.84
N PRO A 92 -26.14 -22.85 5.80
CA PRO A 92 -26.81 -23.20 4.56
C PRO A 92 -27.67 -22.03 4.06
N GLY A 93 -27.56 -21.69 2.78
CA GLY A 93 -28.29 -20.61 2.14
C GLY A 93 -27.55 -19.97 0.98
N SER A 94 -28.15 -18.89 0.46
CA SER A 94 -27.61 -18.09 -0.63
C SER A 94 -26.80 -16.92 -0.09
N TYR A 95 -25.65 -16.68 -0.69
CA TYR A 95 -24.74 -15.60 -0.36
C TYR A 95 -24.45 -14.75 -1.59
N GLU A 96 -24.19 -13.48 -1.35
CA GLU A 96 -23.59 -12.57 -2.33
C GLU A 96 -22.17 -12.17 -1.90
N ILE A 97 -21.34 -11.82 -2.88
CA ILE A 97 -20.03 -11.24 -2.62
C ILE A 97 -20.21 -9.75 -2.32
N ALA A 98 -20.23 -9.41 -1.04
CA ALA A 98 -20.44 -8.05 -0.58
C ALA A 98 -19.23 -7.14 -0.80
N SER A 99 -18.01 -7.71 -0.76
CA SER A 99 -16.79 -6.98 -1.07
C SER A 99 -15.66 -7.94 -1.47
N LEU A 100 -14.89 -7.55 -2.48
CA LEU A 100 -13.57 -8.11 -2.78
C LEU A 100 -12.58 -6.95 -2.79
N TYR A 101 -11.55 -7.04 -1.95
CA TYR A 101 -10.55 -5.99 -1.78
C TYR A 101 -9.15 -6.61 -1.72
N MET A 102 -8.19 -5.97 -2.37
CA MET A 102 -6.78 -6.32 -2.30
C MET A 102 -5.98 -5.11 -1.80
N SER A 103 -5.15 -5.29 -0.78
CA SER A 103 -4.21 -4.24 -0.33
C SER A 103 -3.08 -4.07 -1.35
N ASP A 104 -2.56 -2.83 -1.42
CA ASP A 104 -1.33 -2.48 -2.13
C ASP A 104 -1.23 -2.96 -3.59
N LYS A 105 -2.38 -3.06 -4.28
CA LYS A 105 -2.47 -3.57 -5.65
C LYS A 105 -1.54 -2.89 -6.66
N ASN A 106 -1.25 -1.59 -6.49
CA ASN A 106 -0.33 -0.89 -7.38
C ASN A 106 1.14 -1.27 -7.13
N LEU A 107 1.50 -1.58 -5.87
CA LEU A 107 2.82 -2.12 -5.53
C LEU A 107 2.93 -3.61 -5.90
N ALA A 108 1.82 -4.34 -5.84
CA ALA A 108 1.74 -5.73 -6.29
C ALA A 108 1.71 -5.88 -7.82
N MET A 109 1.32 -4.84 -8.56
CA MET A 109 1.11 -4.82 -10.02
C MET A 109 -0.04 -5.70 -10.54
N PHE A 110 -0.92 -6.18 -9.66
CA PHE A 110 -2.11 -6.94 -10.08
C PHE A 110 -3.31 -6.63 -9.19
N ASP A 111 -4.49 -6.97 -9.69
CA ASP A 111 -5.76 -6.92 -8.97
C ASP A 111 -6.50 -8.23 -9.19
N VAL A 112 -7.45 -8.55 -8.32
CA VAL A 112 -8.17 -9.83 -8.35
C VAL A 112 -9.67 -9.64 -8.57
N THR A 113 -10.26 -10.63 -9.22
CA THR A 113 -11.69 -10.65 -9.55
C THR A 113 -12.26 -12.05 -9.36
N THR A 114 -13.57 -12.18 -9.50
CA THR A 114 -14.27 -13.46 -9.56
C THR A 114 -15.52 -13.30 -10.40
N ASP A 115 -15.84 -14.32 -11.18
CA ASP A 115 -17.04 -14.33 -12.04
C ASP A 115 -18.31 -14.69 -11.25
N LEU A 116 -18.15 -15.26 -10.05
CA LEU A 116 -19.27 -15.62 -9.19
C LEU A 116 -19.78 -14.37 -8.47
N LYS A 117 -21.07 -14.06 -8.63
CA LYS A 117 -21.72 -12.97 -7.88
C LYS A 117 -22.44 -13.47 -6.64
N THR A 118 -22.91 -14.71 -6.71
CA THR A 118 -23.65 -15.40 -5.67
C THR A 118 -23.16 -16.83 -5.55
N ILE A 119 -23.26 -17.38 -4.34
CA ILE A 119 -22.98 -18.79 -4.07
C ILE A 119 -24.14 -19.37 -3.25
N ASP A 120 -24.51 -20.61 -3.55
CA ASP A 120 -25.57 -21.34 -2.85
C ASP A 120 -24.95 -22.56 -2.17
N ILE A 121 -25.14 -22.67 -0.86
CA ILE A 121 -24.51 -23.73 -0.07
C ILE A 121 -25.58 -24.47 0.71
N ARG A 122 -25.61 -25.80 0.58
CA ARG A 122 -26.52 -26.65 1.37
C ARG A 122 -25.83 -27.16 2.63
N LYS A 123 -26.62 -27.80 3.50
CA LYS A 123 -26.09 -28.53 4.65
C LYS A 123 -25.16 -29.66 4.15
N ASP A 124 -24.04 -29.86 4.85
CA ASP A 124 -23.04 -30.89 4.53
C ASP A 124 -22.37 -30.69 3.15
N GLU A 125 -22.44 -29.48 2.59
CA GLU A 125 -21.83 -29.12 1.31
C GLU A 125 -20.67 -28.14 1.50
N LYS A 126 -19.62 -28.31 0.68
CA LYS A 126 -18.53 -27.36 0.54
C LYS A 126 -18.49 -26.86 -0.89
N MET A 127 -18.47 -25.55 -1.04
CA MET A 127 -18.37 -24.89 -2.35
C MET A 127 -16.98 -24.30 -2.55
N GLU A 128 -16.53 -24.25 -3.80
CA GLU A 128 -15.30 -23.58 -4.20
C GLU A 128 -15.60 -22.19 -4.76
N LEU A 129 -14.85 -21.19 -4.30
CA LEU A 129 -14.91 -19.82 -4.79
C LEU A 129 -13.53 -19.43 -5.32
N PRO A 130 -13.28 -19.63 -6.63
CA PRO A 130 -12.04 -19.22 -7.26
C PRO A 130 -12.00 -17.69 -7.43
N LEU A 131 -10.86 -17.10 -7.09
CA LEU A 131 -10.47 -15.74 -7.46
C LEU A 131 -9.43 -15.82 -8.56
N THR A 132 -9.48 -14.92 -9.54
CA THR A 132 -8.53 -14.85 -10.66
C THR A 132 -7.87 -13.49 -10.70
N LEU A 133 -6.70 -13.40 -11.34
CA LEU A 133 -6.11 -12.09 -11.67
C LEU A 133 -6.95 -11.42 -12.76
N THR A 134 -7.14 -10.11 -12.64
CA THR A 134 -7.90 -9.33 -13.63
C THR A 134 -7.19 -9.26 -14.98
N ASP A 135 -5.84 -9.19 -14.97
CA ASP A 135 -5.00 -9.15 -16.16
C ASP A 135 -3.67 -9.89 -15.90
N PRO A 136 -3.64 -11.23 -16.04
CA PRO A 136 -2.44 -12.04 -15.76
C PRO A 136 -1.26 -11.72 -16.71
N GLU A 137 -1.55 -11.48 -17.99
CA GLU A 137 -0.52 -11.16 -19.00
C GLU A 137 0.06 -9.77 -18.76
N GLY A 138 -0.78 -8.79 -18.44
CA GLY A 138 -0.35 -7.44 -18.08
C GLY A 138 0.50 -7.43 -16.82
N PHE A 139 0.16 -8.24 -15.80
CA PHE A 139 0.98 -8.45 -14.62
C PHE A 139 2.38 -8.98 -14.98
N ALA A 140 2.45 -10.11 -15.70
CA ALA A 140 3.72 -10.72 -16.09
C ALA A 140 4.61 -9.74 -16.86
N ALA A 141 4.04 -9.04 -17.84
CA ALA A 141 4.75 -8.03 -18.61
C ALA A 141 5.19 -6.83 -17.74
N SER A 142 4.38 -6.44 -16.74
CA SER A 142 4.73 -5.37 -15.80
C SER A 142 5.92 -5.75 -14.93
N VAL A 143 5.94 -6.97 -14.38
CA VAL A 143 7.08 -7.46 -13.57
C VAL A 143 8.37 -7.41 -14.39
N LEU A 144 8.34 -7.92 -15.62
CA LEU A 144 9.51 -7.95 -16.50
C LEU A 144 10.01 -6.54 -16.87
N ARG A 145 9.11 -5.60 -17.18
CA ARG A 145 9.48 -4.20 -17.47
C ARG A 145 10.05 -3.45 -16.26
N ASN A 146 9.70 -3.88 -15.05
CA ASN A 146 10.15 -3.27 -13.81
C ASN A 146 11.30 -4.05 -13.15
N GLN A 147 12.04 -4.83 -13.93
CA GLN A 147 13.38 -5.27 -13.54
C GLN A 147 14.39 -4.16 -13.78
N ALA A 148 15.31 -3.94 -12.82
CA ALA A 148 16.34 -2.93 -12.95
C ALA A 148 17.27 -3.22 -14.15
N SER A 149 17.35 -2.28 -15.09
CA SER A 149 18.29 -2.38 -16.22
C SER A 149 19.74 -2.21 -15.77
N ALA A 150 20.68 -2.72 -16.55
CA ALA A 150 22.11 -2.49 -16.29
C ALA A 150 22.48 -0.99 -16.28
N GLU A 151 21.77 -0.17 -17.08
CA GLU A 151 21.97 1.28 -17.12
C GLU A 151 21.63 1.94 -15.78
N ILE A 152 20.43 1.68 -15.22
CA ILE A 152 20.04 2.29 -13.93
C ILE A 152 20.91 1.79 -12.77
N LEU A 153 21.36 0.53 -12.81
CA LEU A 153 22.24 -0.05 -11.79
C LEU A 153 23.65 0.57 -11.78
N ALA A 154 24.13 1.03 -12.94
CA ALA A 154 25.46 1.64 -13.08
C ALA A 154 25.51 3.12 -12.67
N LEU A 155 24.36 3.78 -12.56
CA LEU A 155 24.27 5.20 -12.21
C LEU A 155 24.44 5.42 -10.69
N GLU A 156 24.95 6.62 -10.34
CA GLU A 156 24.98 7.07 -8.95
C GLU A 156 23.58 7.48 -8.46
N PRO A 157 23.28 7.30 -7.14
CA PRO A 157 21.96 7.61 -6.56
C PRO A 157 21.43 9.00 -6.93
N TYR A 158 22.29 10.01 -6.98
CA TYR A 158 21.94 11.41 -7.23
C TYR A 158 22.07 11.83 -8.71
N SER A 159 21.96 10.89 -9.65
CA SER A 159 22.06 11.18 -11.09
C SER A 159 20.83 11.88 -11.69
N ARG A 160 19.82 12.21 -10.86
CA ARG A 160 18.51 12.76 -11.27
C ARG A 160 17.77 11.90 -12.32
N LYS A 161 18.11 10.62 -12.43
CA LYS A 161 17.48 9.66 -13.35
C LYS A 161 16.75 8.56 -12.61
N VAL A 162 15.68 8.06 -13.20
CA VAL A 162 14.94 6.89 -12.69
C VAL A 162 14.56 5.98 -13.85
N GLN A 163 14.42 4.69 -13.59
CA GLN A 163 13.69 3.80 -14.48
C GLN A 163 12.22 3.76 -14.05
N TYR A 164 11.32 3.94 -15.01
CA TYR A 164 9.88 3.84 -14.81
C TYR A 164 9.25 3.16 -16.03
N ASN A 165 8.52 2.07 -15.82
CA ASN A 165 7.92 1.25 -16.89
C ASN A 165 8.94 0.82 -17.97
N GLY A 166 10.17 0.49 -17.56
CA GLY A 166 11.25 0.04 -18.44
C GLY A 166 11.98 1.14 -19.21
N GLN A 167 11.65 2.43 -18.98
CA GLN A 167 12.33 3.56 -19.60
C GLN A 167 13.11 4.37 -18.57
N ILE A 168 14.32 4.82 -18.95
CA ILE A 168 15.09 5.77 -18.15
C ILE A 168 14.59 7.19 -18.41
N LEU A 169 14.14 7.85 -17.36
CA LEU A 169 13.59 9.21 -17.38
C LEU A 169 14.50 10.13 -16.58
N ASP A 170 14.67 11.36 -17.07
CA ASP A 170 15.23 12.46 -16.29
C ASP A 170 14.12 13.05 -15.39
N LEU A 171 14.38 13.14 -14.10
CA LEU A 171 13.42 13.66 -13.12
C LEU A 171 13.06 15.12 -13.40
N THR A 172 13.97 15.91 -13.97
CA THR A 172 13.71 17.32 -14.33
C THR A 172 12.72 17.45 -15.49
N ALA A 173 12.57 16.40 -16.31
CA ALA A 173 11.67 16.35 -17.46
C ALA A 173 10.26 15.82 -17.12
N ILE A 174 10.01 15.39 -15.87
CA ILE A 174 8.72 14.81 -15.46
C ILE A 174 7.52 15.73 -15.72
N PRO A 175 7.57 17.06 -15.47
CA PRO A 175 6.46 17.96 -15.76
C PRO A 175 6.07 18.03 -17.24
N GLN A 176 6.97 17.68 -18.16
CA GLN A 176 6.75 17.73 -19.61
C GLN A 176 6.24 16.40 -20.18
N ILE A 177 6.54 15.28 -19.51
CA ILE A 177 6.17 13.93 -19.99
C ILE A 177 4.97 13.34 -19.25
N MET A 178 4.57 13.92 -18.11
CA MET A 178 3.41 13.48 -17.32
C MET A 178 2.40 14.62 -17.15
N GLN A 179 1.12 14.27 -16.95
CA GLN A 179 0.05 15.25 -16.79
C GLN A 179 -0.26 15.51 -15.32
N PHE A 180 -0.30 16.78 -14.92
CA PHE A 180 -0.58 17.20 -13.55
C PHE A 180 -1.74 18.20 -13.51
N SER A 181 -2.64 18.03 -12.54
CA SER A 181 -3.79 18.93 -12.35
C SER A 181 -3.49 19.91 -11.21
N VAL A 182 -3.17 21.15 -11.56
CA VAL A 182 -2.87 22.21 -10.58
C VAL A 182 -4.18 22.79 -10.03
N LEU A 183 -4.31 22.87 -8.70
CA LEU A 183 -5.44 23.53 -8.06
C LEU A 183 -5.31 25.05 -8.19
N GLU A 184 -6.25 25.69 -8.87
CA GLU A 184 -6.19 27.13 -9.20
C GLU A 184 -6.16 28.04 -7.95
N ASN A 185 -6.84 27.65 -6.88
CA ASN A 185 -7.05 28.50 -5.69
C ASN A 185 -6.12 28.17 -4.51
N LYS A 186 -5.12 27.30 -4.69
CA LYS A 186 -4.19 26.94 -3.61
C LYS A 186 -3.08 28.00 -3.50
N MET A 187 -2.95 28.57 -2.31
CA MET A 187 -1.86 29.48 -1.95
C MET A 187 -0.86 28.75 -1.04
N LEU A 188 0.42 29.08 -1.19
CA LEU A 188 1.55 28.53 -0.43
C LEU A 188 2.26 29.63 0.35
N LYS A 189 2.52 29.41 1.63
CA LYS A 189 3.39 30.26 2.46
C LYS A 189 4.85 30.18 1.98
N PRO A 190 5.70 31.15 2.35
CA PRO A 190 7.14 31.05 2.08
C PRO A 190 7.70 29.70 2.54
N ALA A 191 8.51 29.08 1.69
CA ALA A 191 9.10 27.74 1.87
C ALA A 191 8.11 26.56 2.01
N GLU A 192 6.79 26.78 1.92
CA GLU A 192 5.79 25.70 1.91
C GLU A 192 5.95 24.86 0.64
N THR A 193 5.99 23.54 0.82
CA THR A 193 6.00 22.56 -0.26
C THR A 193 4.60 22.00 -0.49
N TYR A 194 4.31 21.61 -1.72
CA TYR A 194 3.06 20.98 -2.07
C TYR A 194 3.26 19.88 -3.12
N ASP A 195 2.55 18.77 -2.96
CA ASP A 195 2.59 17.64 -3.88
C ASP A 195 1.40 17.73 -4.85
N ILE A 196 1.69 17.80 -6.14
CA ILE A 196 0.70 17.78 -7.21
C ILE A 196 0.72 16.38 -7.81
N ALA A 197 -0.31 15.57 -7.50
CA ALA A 197 -0.42 14.21 -8.03
C ALA A 197 -0.56 14.21 -9.56
N SER A 198 0.10 13.25 -10.20
CA SER A 198 -0.07 12.99 -11.62
C SER A 198 -1.46 12.42 -11.90
N SER A 199 -2.10 12.98 -12.92
CA SER A 199 -3.38 12.50 -13.46
C SER A 199 -3.21 11.38 -14.49
N SER A 200 -2.00 11.19 -15.03
CA SER A 200 -1.71 10.14 -16.02
C SER A 200 -0.90 8.96 -15.46
N HIS A 201 -0.25 9.11 -14.29
CA HIS A 201 0.58 8.08 -13.68
C HIS A 201 0.29 7.92 -12.19
N ALA A 202 -0.29 6.77 -11.82
CA ALA A 202 -0.58 6.47 -10.43
C ALA A 202 0.69 6.47 -9.58
N GLY A 203 0.60 7.08 -8.38
CA GLY A 203 1.69 7.05 -7.42
C GLY A 203 2.86 8.00 -7.71
N VAL A 204 2.76 8.85 -8.74
CA VAL A 204 3.75 9.89 -9.04
C VAL A 204 3.18 11.26 -8.68
N ALA A 205 3.96 12.08 -7.97
CA ALA A 205 3.59 13.47 -7.70
C ALA A 205 4.77 14.41 -7.97
N MET A 206 4.48 15.54 -8.59
CA MET A 206 5.39 16.66 -8.68
C MET A 206 5.45 17.36 -7.33
N VAL A 207 6.64 17.65 -6.82
CA VAL A 207 6.84 18.45 -5.60
C VAL A 207 7.25 19.85 -6.01
N VAL A 208 6.46 20.82 -5.57
CA VAL A 208 6.72 22.24 -5.80
C VAL A 208 6.90 22.98 -4.49
N GLN A 209 7.63 24.10 -4.51
CA GLN A 209 7.84 24.94 -3.35
C GLN A 209 7.67 26.42 -3.70
N ASN A 210 7.05 27.17 -2.79
CA ASN A 210 7.10 28.62 -2.86
C ASN A 210 8.46 29.13 -2.37
N GLN A 211 9.30 29.60 -3.30
CA GLN A 211 10.60 30.22 -3.00
C GLN A 211 10.52 31.74 -2.77
N SER A 212 9.36 32.36 -2.91
CA SER A 212 9.18 33.78 -2.61
C SER A 212 9.11 34.03 -1.10
N GLY A 213 9.48 35.24 -0.69
CA GLY A 213 9.34 35.70 0.70
C GLY A 213 7.91 36.06 1.12
N SER A 214 6.91 35.82 0.25
CA SER A 214 5.50 36.14 0.48
C SER A 214 4.59 34.96 0.13
N LEU A 215 3.28 35.10 0.40
CA LEU A 215 2.29 34.13 -0.06
C LEU A 215 2.25 34.12 -1.61
N ALA A 216 2.33 32.95 -2.23
CA ALA A 216 2.29 32.78 -3.69
C ALA A 216 1.26 31.74 -4.12
N ALA A 217 0.73 31.85 -5.34
CA ALA A 217 -0.16 30.84 -5.88
C ALA A 217 0.62 29.57 -6.24
N LEU A 218 -0.02 28.40 -6.14
CA LEU A 218 0.59 27.11 -6.43
C LEU A 218 1.20 27.03 -7.84
N LYS A 219 0.56 27.67 -8.82
CA LYS A 219 1.04 27.74 -10.22
C LYS A 219 2.37 28.49 -10.38
N ASP A 220 2.72 29.35 -9.42
CA ASP A 220 3.95 30.15 -9.42
C ASP A 220 5.04 29.49 -8.55
N ALA A 221 4.75 28.35 -7.94
CA ALA A 221 5.70 27.59 -7.15
C ALA A 221 6.74 26.93 -8.07
N GLN A 222 7.99 26.86 -7.60
CA GLN A 222 9.06 26.22 -8.34
C GLN A 222 8.94 24.70 -8.21
N PHE A 223 9.12 23.98 -9.32
CA PHE A 223 9.31 22.55 -9.31
C PHE A 223 10.68 22.19 -8.70
N ILE A 224 10.66 21.39 -7.64
CA ILE A 224 11.86 21.08 -6.85
C ILE A 224 12.10 19.59 -6.68
N GLY A 225 11.24 18.71 -7.18
CA GLY A 225 11.42 17.28 -6.96
C GLY A 225 10.22 16.44 -7.32
N VAL A 226 10.36 15.12 -7.19
CA VAL A 226 9.33 14.14 -7.55
C VAL A 226 9.17 13.13 -6.42
N ARG A 227 7.93 12.87 -6.05
CA ARG A 227 7.56 11.80 -5.12
C ARG A 227 7.02 10.60 -5.89
N PHE A 228 7.48 9.42 -5.47
CA PHE A 228 6.95 8.13 -5.88
C PHE A 228 6.41 7.40 -4.65
N HIS A 229 5.24 6.77 -4.80
CA HIS A 229 4.63 5.89 -3.83
C HIS A 229 3.73 4.90 -4.55
N SER A 230 3.50 3.72 -3.98
CA SER A 230 2.56 2.72 -4.54
C SER A 230 2.72 2.52 -6.07
N ASN A 231 3.97 2.44 -6.57
CA ASN A 231 4.29 2.23 -7.98
C ASN A 231 5.61 1.44 -8.10
N GLN A 232 6.17 1.37 -9.31
CA GLN A 232 7.34 0.52 -9.62
C GLN A 232 8.56 1.34 -10.09
N VAL A 233 8.75 2.54 -9.52
CA VAL A 233 9.96 3.31 -9.83
C VAL A 233 11.21 2.58 -9.34
N ILE A 234 12.28 2.68 -10.12
CA ILE A 234 13.62 2.20 -9.75
C ILE A 234 14.57 3.39 -9.86
N LEU A 235 15.11 3.81 -8.73
CA LEU A 235 16.19 4.77 -8.64
C LEU A 235 17.53 4.09 -8.95
N PRO A 236 18.60 4.87 -9.18
CA PRO A 236 19.93 4.34 -9.43
C PRO A 236 20.37 3.37 -8.34
N ARG A 237 21.29 2.45 -8.68
CA ARG A 237 21.70 1.33 -7.82
C ARG A 237 20.57 0.33 -7.48
N GLY A 238 19.40 0.44 -8.12
CA GLY A 238 18.30 -0.51 -7.95
C GLY A 238 17.37 -0.20 -6.77
N ILE A 239 17.46 0.99 -6.19
CA ILE A 239 16.62 1.44 -5.07
C ILE A 239 15.16 1.49 -5.55
N ARG A 240 14.26 0.78 -4.89
CA ARG A 240 12.84 0.69 -5.29
C ARG A 240 11.90 0.66 -4.08
N LEU A 241 10.62 0.91 -4.34
CA LEU A 241 9.57 0.71 -3.34
C LEU A 241 9.47 -0.78 -2.98
N GLY A 242 9.15 -1.08 -1.72
CA GLY A 242 9.11 -2.45 -1.22
C GLY A 242 10.46 -3.06 -0.86
N MET A 243 11.57 -2.32 -0.95
CA MET A 243 12.85 -2.78 -0.39
C MET A 243 12.85 -2.69 1.13
N SER A 244 13.53 -3.64 1.76
CA SER A 244 13.71 -3.62 3.21
C SER A 244 14.62 -2.47 3.63
N LEU A 245 14.46 -2.02 4.88
CA LEU A 245 15.36 -1.03 5.46
C LEU A 245 16.81 -1.48 5.55
N ALA A 246 17.04 -2.77 5.76
CA ALA A 246 18.39 -3.31 5.86
C ALA A 246 19.14 -3.22 4.52
N GLU A 247 18.47 -3.46 3.39
CA GLU A 247 19.08 -3.34 2.07
C GLU A 247 19.44 -1.89 1.71
N ILE A 248 18.72 -0.92 2.24
CA ILE A 248 18.95 0.49 1.90
C ILE A 248 19.86 1.19 2.90
N ALA A 249 19.55 1.10 4.19
CA ALA A 249 20.06 1.98 5.23
C ALA A 249 21.12 1.35 6.14
N HIS A 250 21.49 0.08 5.90
CA HIS A 250 22.54 -0.56 6.70
C HIS A 250 23.89 0.13 6.50
N LYS A 251 24.60 0.42 7.60
CA LYS A 251 25.84 1.21 7.59
C LYS A 251 26.92 0.68 6.65
N GLU A 252 27.04 -0.64 6.54
CA GLU A 252 28.13 -1.30 5.81
C GLU A 252 27.70 -1.89 4.47
N THR A 253 26.44 -2.30 4.37
CA THR A 253 25.93 -3.08 3.22
C THR A 253 24.72 -2.44 2.56
N GLY A 254 24.19 -1.36 3.15
CA GLY A 254 23.04 -0.65 2.62
C GLY A 254 23.43 0.16 1.40
N ILE A 255 22.58 0.17 0.38
CA ILE A 255 22.84 0.86 -0.89
C ILE A 255 23.14 2.35 -0.69
N LEU A 256 22.44 3.01 0.24
CA LEU A 256 22.65 4.42 0.57
C LEU A 256 23.44 4.62 1.88
N GLY A 257 23.72 3.55 2.62
CA GLY A 257 24.36 3.61 3.92
C GLY A 257 23.53 4.35 4.98
N THR A 258 24.21 4.99 5.93
CA THR A 258 23.57 5.71 7.04
C THR A 258 22.92 7.01 6.54
N PRO A 259 21.64 7.28 6.88
CA PRO A 259 21.01 8.56 6.57
C PRO A 259 21.68 9.73 7.29
N ALA A 260 21.60 10.92 6.70
CA ALA A 260 22.09 12.16 7.32
C ALA A 260 21.27 12.50 8.57
N TYR A 261 19.95 12.33 8.51
CA TYR A 261 19.05 12.43 9.65
C TYR A 261 17.75 11.66 9.41
N CYS A 262 16.97 11.49 10.48
CA CYS A 262 15.65 10.89 10.43
C CYS A 262 14.59 11.88 10.92
N GLN A 263 13.38 11.78 10.35
CA GLN A 263 12.19 12.50 10.81
C GLN A 263 11.10 11.51 11.20
N GLY A 264 10.23 11.91 12.14
CA GLY A 264 9.15 11.06 12.65
C GLY A 264 9.61 10.15 13.78
N SER A 265 8.97 8.99 13.92
CA SER A 265 9.26 8.04 15.00
C SER A 265 10.55 7.26 14.71
N PRO A 266 11.41 7.01 15.72
CA PRO A 266 12.51 6.05 15.59
C PRO A 266 12.03 4.60 15.67
N LEU A 267 10.78 4.36 16.09
CA LEU A 267 10.19 3.03 16.26
C LEU A 267 9.46 2.58 15.00
N ILE A 268 10.19 1.91 14.11
CA ILE A 268 9.69 1.39 12.85
C ILE A 268 8.91 0.09 13.08
N GLY A 269 7.75 -0.07 12.42
CA GLY A 269 6.93 -1.28 12.50
C GLY A 269 6.13 -1.44 13.80
N THR A 270 6.00 -0.36 14.58
CA THR A 270 5.26 -0.35 15.86
C THR A 270 3.85 0.23 15.75
N GLY A 271 3.46 0.72 14.58
CA GLY A 271 2.12 1.28 14.31
C GLY A 271 1.91 2.69 14.87
N HIS A 272 2.94 3.36 15.37
CA HIS A 272 2.80 4.68 16.00
C HIS A 272 2.81 5.84 15.01
N ASP A 273 3.88 5.99 14.24
CA ASP A 273 4.05 7.06 13.25
C ASP A 273 5.01 6.59 12.17
N LYS A 274 4.98 7.26 11.02
CA LYS A 274 5.91 7.02 9.92
C LYS A 274 7.33 7.46 10.29
N THR A 275 8.30 6.86 9.63
CA THR A 275 9.71 7.24 9.72
C THR A 275 10.18 7.68 8.35
N THR A 276 10.88 8.81 8.28
CA THR A 276 11.52 9.27 7.03
C THR A 276 13.03 9.32 7.22
N LEU A 277 13.75 8.57 6.40
CA LEU A 277 15.20 8.59 6.32
C LEU A 277 15.61 9.63 5.27
N VAL A 278 16.52 10.53 5.62
CA VAL A 278 16.93 11.61 4.71
C VAL A 278 18.41 11.48 4.37
N TYR A 279 18.70 11.50 3.08
CA TYR A 279 20.02 11.44 2.50
C TYR A 279 20.28 12.72 1.71
N LEU A 280 21.46 13.29 1.88
CA LEU A 280 21.88 14.54 1.24
C LEU A 280 23.15 14.28 0.43
N ASP A 281 23.18 14.80 -0.79
CA ASP A 281 24.41 14.86 -1.57
C ASP A 281 25.11 16.20 -1.37
N SER A 282 26.37 16.15 -0.90
CA SER A 282 27.14 17.36 -0.62
C SER A 282 27.62 18.08 -1.89
N VAL A 283 27.62 17.40 -3.03
CA VAL A 283 28.09 17.96 -4.31
C VAL A 283 26.96 18.69 -5.03
N SER A 284 25.84 18.02 -5.27
CA SER A 284 24.68 18.59 -5.98
C SER A 284 23.71 19.36 -5.09
N GLY A 285 23.71 19.11 -3.78
CA GLY A 285 22.66 19.58 -2.87
C GLY A 285 21.35 18.83 -3.02
N ASP A 286 21.29 17.74 -3.80
CA ASP A 286 20.09 16.94 -3.95
C ASP A 286 19.77 16.15 -2.67
N ARG A 287 18.47 15.89 -2.47
CA ARG A 287 17.96 15.16 -1.30
C ARG A 287 17.14 13.95 -1.74
N ILE A 288 17.43 12.80 -1.15
CA ILE A 288 16.58 11.61 -1.25
C ILE A 288 15.97 11.35 0.12
N SER A 289 14.64 11.34 0.20
CA SER A 289 13.89 11.01 1.40
C SER A 289 13.12 9.70 1.19
N LEU A 290 13.30 8.75 2.09
CA LEU A 290 12.64 7.45 2.06
C LEU A 290 11.68 7.35 3.24
N THR A 291 10.38 7.19 2.97
CA THR A 291 9.36 7.06 4.02
C THR A 291 8.95 5.60 4.19
N VAL A 292 8.97 5.15 5.45
CA VAL A 292 8.41 3.88 5.91
C VAL A 292 7.14 4.19 6.70
N GLY A 293 6.03 3.53 6.35
CA GLY A 293 4.77 3.68 7.06
C GLY A 293 4.85 3.17 8.49
N ALA A 294 3.85 3.53 9.30
CA ALA A 294 3.86 3.22 10.74
C ALA A 294 3.87 1.70 11.01
N GLU A 295 3.20 0.92 10.16
CA GLU A 295 3.09 -0.54 10.25
C GLU A 295 4.00 -1.26 9.25
N ASP A 296 4.70 -0.52 8.39
CA ASP A 296 5.53 -1.07 7.33
C ASP A 296 6.93 -1.40 7.84
N ASN A 297 7.57 -2.38 7.20
CA ASN A 297 8.99 -2.71 7.37
C ASN A 297 9.80 -2.49 6.08
N PHE A 298 9.21 -1.83 5.09
CA PHE A 298 9.79 -1.58 3.77
C PHE A 298 9.60 -0.11 3.34
N ILE A 299 10.34 0.31 2.32
CA ILE A 299 10.21 1.67 1.75
C ILE A 299 8.86 1.82 1.01
N GLY A 300 7.95 2.60 1.56
CA GLY A 300 6.61 2.85 0.99
C GLY A 300 6.55 4.09 0.09
N SER A 301 7.46 5.04 0.26
CA SER A 301 7.59 6.22 -0.61
C SER A 301 9.02 6.70 -0.73
N ILE A 302 9.36 7.20 -1.92
CA ILE A 302 10.64 7.84 -2.24
C ILE A 302 10.34 9.26 -2.72
N LEU A 303 10.99 10.25 -2.14
CA LEU A 303 10.98 11.64 -2.59
C LEU A 303 12.40 12.02 -3.00
N TYR A 304 12.57 12.44 -4.25
CA TYR A 304 13.81 13.01 -4.76
C TYR A 304 13.61 14.52 -4.94
N GLU A 305 14.48 15.34 -4.36
CA GLU A 305 14.45 16.81 -4.51
C GLU A 305 15.78 17.35 -5.02
N PHE A 306 15.70 18.34 -5.89
CA PHE A 306 16.84 19.01 -6.51
C PHE A 306 17.32 20.17 -5.62
N GLU A 307 18.63 20.28 -5.42
CA GLU A 307 19.30 21.51 -4.97
C GLU A 307 18.71 22.14 -3.69
N ARG A 308 18.51 21.31 -2.67
CA ARG A 308 18.12 21.75 -1.31
C ARG A 308 19.35 22.20 -0.53
N TYR A 309 19.69 23.49 -0.61
CA TYR A 309 20.60 24.11 0.37
C TYR A 309 19.82 24.38 1.67
N GLU A 310 20.30 23.84 2.78
CA GLU A 310 19.81 24.17 4.14
C GLU A 310 20.11 25.63 4.50
#